data_AF-A0A852K7Z7-F1
#
_entry.id   AF-A0A852K7Z7-F1
#
_cell.length_a   1.000
_cell.length_b   1.000
_cell.length_c   1.000
_cell.angle_alpha   90.00
_cell.angle_beta   90.00
_cell.angle_gamma   90.00
#
_symmetry.space_group_name_H-M   'P 1'
#
loop_
_entity.id
_entity.type
_entity.pdbx_description
1 polymer ?
#
loop_
_entity_poly.entity_id
_entity_poly.type
_entity_poly.pdbx_seq_one_letter_code
_entity_poly.pdbx_strand_id
1 'polypeptide(L)'
;IYARLCDKATPNGWTLDQCIQTGVDNPGHPFIKTVGIVAGDEETYEVFADLFDPVIQERHNGYNPRTMKHVTDLDCTKIKFGQFDERYVLSSRVRTGRSIRGLSLPPACTRAERREVEKVAVD
;
A
#
# COMPACT_ATOMS: atom_id res chain seq x y z
N ILE A 1 -10.63 19.07 -0.36
CA ILE A 1 -9.81 18.00 -1.02
C ILE A 1 -10.62 17.34 -2.12
N TYR A 2 -11.77 16.71 -1.81
CA TYR A 2 -12.60 16.01 -2.80
C TYR A 2 -12.87 16.81 -4.08
N ALA A 3 -13.46 18.01 -3.99
CA ALA A 3 -13.77 18.85 -5.16
C ALA A 3 -12.55 19.23 -6.04
N ARG A 4 -11.32 19.14 -5.51
CA ARG A 4 -10.08 19.39 -6.28
C ARG A 4 -9.58 18.13 -7.01
N LEU A 5 -9.99 16.95 -6.55
CA LEU A 5 -9.47 15.66 -6.99
C LEU A 5 -10.50 14.81 -7.72
N CYS A 6 -11.81 15.09 -7.58
CA CYS A 6 -12.90 14.25 -8.10
C CYS A 6 -12.88 14.08 -9.62
N ASP A 7 -12.42 15.10 -10.36
CA ASP A 7 -12.34 15.05 -11.83
C ASP A 7 -10.99 14.52 -12.34
N LYS A 8 -10.08 14.12 -11.45
CA LYS A 8 -8.77 13.55 -11.82
C LYS A 8 -8.87 12.04 -11.99
N ALA A 9 -8.06 11.52 -12.91
CA ALA A 9 -7.83 10.10 -13.09
C ALA A 9 -6.35 9.82 -13.34
N THR A 10 -5.91 8.61 -13.02
CA THR A 10 -4.58 8.10 -13.38
C THR A 10 -4.51 7.79 -14.89
N PRO A 11 -3.32 7.53 -15.47
CA PRO A 11 -3.21 7.15 -16.88
C PRO A 11 -4.07 5.93 -17.27
N ASN A 12 -4.30 5.02 -16.33
CA ASN A 12 -5.13 3.82 -16.51
C ASN A 12 -6.61 4.04 -16.15
N GLY A 13 -7.02 5.28 -15.85
CA GLY A 13 -8.40 5.64 -15.57
C GLY A 13 -8.87 5.36 -14.15
N TRP A 14 -7.97 5.11 -13.19
CA TRP A 14 -8.33 4.96 -11.79
C TRP A 14 -8.69 6.32 -11.16
N THR A 15 -9.81 6.40 -10.44
CA THR A 15 -10.38 7.66 -9.94
C THR A 15 -10.30 7.80 -8.41
N LEU A 16 -10.56 9.02 -7.93
CA LEU A 16 -10.66 9.29 -6.50
C LEU A 16 -11.75 8.43 -5.82
N ASP A 17 -12.92 8.32 -6.45
CA ASP A 17 -14.05 7.59 -5.86
C ASP A 17 -13.72 6.11 -5.68
N GLN A 18 -13.03 5.53 -6.67
CA GLN A 18 -12.54 4.16 -6.59
C GLN A 18 -11.48 3.99 -5.48
N CYS A 19 -10.62 4.99 -5.25
CA CYS A 19 -9.68 4.96 -4.14
C CYS A 19 -10.38 4.88 -2.78
N ILE A 20 -11.46 5.65 -2.58
CA ILE A 20 -12.10 5.83 -1.27
C ILE A 20 -13.28 4.89 -1.02
N GLN A 21 -13.78 4.19 -2.05
CA GLN A 21 -15.00 3.37 -1.98
C GLN A 21 -14.99 2.42 -0.78
N THR A 22 -13.87 1.73 -0.53
CA THR A 22 -13.78 0.81 0.61
C THR A 22 -13.95 1.49 1.97
N GLY A 23 -13.52 2.74 2.14
CA GLY A 23 -13.68 3.48 3.40
C GLY A 23 -15.06 4.10 3.54
N VAL A 24 -15.73 4.40 2.42
CA VAL A 24 -17.13 4.85 2.41
C VAL A 24 -18.06 3.70 2.79
N ASP A 25 -17.86 2.52 2.19
CA ASP A 25 -18.72 1.34 2.41
C ASP A 25 -18.49 0.69 3.78
N ASN A 26 -17.30 0.86 4.36
CA ASN A 26 -16.92 0.22 5.61
C ASN A 26 -16.60 1.30 6.67
N PRO A 27 -17.58 1.70 7.51
CA PRO A 27 -17.43 2.82 8.44
C PRO A 27 -16.41 2.57 9.55
N GLY A 28 -15.98 1.33 9.74
CA GLY A 28 -14.92 0.97 10.67
C GLY A 28 -14.75 -0.53 10.80
N HIS A 29 -13.82 -0.92 11.65
CA HIS A 29 -13.60 -2.31 12.03
C HIS A 29 -13.52 -2.43 13.55
N PRO A 30 -14.16 -3.42 14.21
CA PRO A 30 -14.36 -3.43 15.66
C PRO A 30 -13.08 -3.36 16.52
N PHE A 31 -11.94 -3.77 15.97
CA PHE A 31 -10.69 -3.91 16.72
C PHE A 31 -9.52 -3.08 16.19
N ILE A 32 -9.61 -2.56 14.97
CA ILE A 32 -8.49 -1.87 14.32
C ILE A 32 -8.99 -0.66 13.54
N LYS A 33 -8.27 0.45 13.63
CA LYS A 33 -8.52 1.60 12.74
C LYS A 33 -8.01 1.23 11.34
N THR A 34 -8.93 1.15 10.39
CA THR A 34 -8.64 0.88 8.98
C THR A 34 -8.13 2.13 8.27
N VAL A 35 -7.41 1.95 7.16
CA VAL A 35 -6.92 3.06 6.34
C VAL A 35 -8.07 3.69 5.52
N GLY A 36 -8.95 2.86 4.96
CA GLY A 36 -10.15 3.32 4.24
C GLY A 36 -9.91 3.79 2.79
N ILE A 37 -8.67 3.77 2.30
CA ILE A 37 -8.35 4.07 0.90
C ILE A 37 -7.37 3.03 0.34
N VAL A 38 -7.45 2.77 -0.98
CA VAL A 38 -6.57 1.85 -1.70
C VAL A 38 -6.05 2.48 -2.99
N ALA A 39 -4.88 2.04 -3.44
CA ALA A 39 -4.32 2.45 -4.72
C ALA A 39 -4.63 1.45 -5.83
N GLY A 40 -4.96 1.96 -7.02
CA GLY A 40 -5.21 1.16 -8.21
C GLY A 40 -3.97 0.93 -9.07
N ASP A 41 -2.99 1.83 -8.99
CA ASP A 41 -1.75 1.81 -9.77
C ASP A 41 -0.65 2.65 -9.06
N GLU A 42 0.56 2.69 -9.63
CA GLU A 42 1.71 3.44 -9.07
C GLU A 42 1.41 4.95 -9.04
N GLU A 43 0.80 5.46 -10.11
CA GLU A 43 0.47 6.87 -10.33
C GLU A 43 -0.59 7.39 -9.37
N THR A 44 -1.45 6.51 -8.81
CA THR A 44 -2.47 6.88 -7.82
C THR A 44 -1.87 7.70 -6.67
N TYR A 45 -0.69 7.31 -6.17
CA TYR A 45 -0.04 7.99 -5.05
C TYR A 45 0.37 9.43 -5.38
N GLU A 46 0.66 9.74 -6.65
CA GLU A 46 1.02 11.08 -7.09
C GLU A 46 -0.23 11.91 -7.45
N VAL A 47 -1.12 11.35 -8.28
CA VAL A 47 -2.33 12.05 -8.76
C VAL A 47 -3.23 12.48 -7.60
N PHE A 48 -3.33 11.62 -6.58
CA PHE A 48 -4.15 11.85 -5.39
C PHE A 48 -3.32 12.10 -4.12
N ALA A 49 -2.05 12.54 -4.25
CA ALA A 49 -1.14 12.81 -3.14
C ALA A 49 -1.75 13.71 -2.05
N ASP A 50 -2.55 14.70 -2.43
CA ASP A 50 -3.25 15.60 -1.49
C ASP A 50 -4.19 14.89 -0.51
N LEU A 51 -4.65 13.67 -0.85
CA LEU A 51 -5.37 12.78 0.06
C LEU A 51 -4.46 11.71 0.66
N PHE A 52 -3.60 11.07 -0.15
CA PHE A 52 -2.77 9.96 0.32
C PHE A 52 -1.70 10.39 1.33
N ASP A 53 -1.06 11.54 1.15
CA ASP A 53 0.00 12.02 2.04
C ASP A 53 -0.45 12.21 3.50
N PRO A 54 -1.55 12.94 3.79
CA PRO A 54 -2.01 13.06 5.18
C PRO A 54 -2.45 11.72 5.76
N VAL A 55 -3.05 10.83 4.96
CA VAL A 55 -3.44 9.48 5.40
C VAL A 55 -2.21 8.63 5.73
N ILE A 56 -1.17 8.69 4.90
CA ILE A 56 0.12 8.00 5.14
C ILE A 56 0.74 8.52 6.43
N GLN A 57 0.80 9.85 6.61
CA GLN A 57 1.39 10.47 7.79
C GLN A 57 0.67 10.06 9.08
N GLU A 58 -0.66 10.07 9.07
CA GLU A 58 -1.43 9.61 10.22
C GLU A 58 -1.22 8.12 10.48
N ARG A 59 -1.33 7.28 9.45
CA ARG A 59 -1.20 5.82 9.60
C ARG A 59 0.19 5.37 10.03
N HIS A 60 1.22 6.12 9.66
CA HIS A 60 2.64 5.84 9.95
C HIS A 60 3.21 6.77 11.03
N ASN A 61 2.35 7.27 11.93
CA ASN A 61 2.71 7.98 13.16
C ASN A 61 3.71 9.14 12.94
N GLY A 62 3.45 9.98 11.94
CA GLY A 62 4.21 11.19 11.67
C GLY A 62 5.20 11.11 10.50
N TYR A 63 5.38 9.96 9.84
CA TYR A 63 6.17 9.89 8.61
C TYR A 63 5.54 10.74 7.51
N ASN A 64 6.18 11.85 7.15
CA ASN A 64 5.67 12.76 6.12
C ASN A 64 6.32 12.45 4.76
N PRO A 65 5.58 11.90 3.78
CA PRO A 65 6.13 11.53 2.47
C PRO A 65 6.61 12.73 1.64
N ARG A 66 6.17 13.97 1.95
CA ARG A 66 6.59 15.18 1.25
C ARG A 66 7.95 15.71 1.69
N THR A 67 8.37 15.39 2.93
CA THR A 67 9.59 15.97 3.53
C THR A 67 10.60 14.92 3.98
N MET A 68 10.20 13.66 4.08
CA MET A 68 11.04 12.55 4.52
C MET A 68 11.34 11.60 3.36
N LYS A 69 12.45 10.86 3.47
CA LYS A 69 12.81 9.78 2.53
C LYS A 69 12.86 8.46 3.28
N HIS A 70 12.25 7.44 2.72
CA HIS A 70 12.32 6.08 3.23
C HIS A 70 13.71 5.47 2.95
N VAL A 71 14.26 4.75 3.93
CA VAL A 71 15.53 4.02 3.80
C VAL A 71 15.23 2.53 3.80
N THR A 72 15.70 1.82 2.78
CA THR A 72 15.62 0.36 2.70
C THR A 72 16.97 -0.25 3.05
N ASP A 73 16.96 -1.20 3.98
CA ASP A 73 18.14 -1.96 4.39
C ASP A 73 17.75 -3.44 4.54
N LEU A 74 18.32 -4.28 3.68
CA LEU A 74 18.08 -5.73 3.67
C LEU A 74 19.34 -6.51 4.10
N ASP A 75 20.32 -5.84 4.71
CA ASP A 75 21.52 -6.47 5.24
C ASP A 75 21.21 -7.18 6.57
N CYS A 76 20.99 -8.50 6.50
CA CYS A 76 20.69 -9.32 7.67
C CYS A 76 21.85 -9.41 8.66
N THR A 77 23.10 -9.08 8.26
CA THR A 77 24.27 -9.17 9.13
C THR A 77 24.28 -8.11 10.23
N LYS A 78 23.51 -7.03 10.06
CA LYS A 78 23.31 -5.97 11.09
C LYS A 78 22.48 -6.44 12.27
N ILE A 79 21.81 -7.59 12.17
CA ILE A 79 21.01 -8.18 13.24
C ILE A 79 21.94 -8.84 14.27
N LYS A 80 22.02 -8.27 15.49
CA LYS A 80 22.94 -8.73 16.54
C LYS A 80 22.44 -9.92 17.36
N PHE A 81 21.12 -10.13 17.40
CA PHE A 81 20.45 -11.22 18.12
C PHE A 81 19.19 -11.63 17.35
N GLY A 82 18.70 -12.85 17.56
CA GLY A 82 17.48 -13.31 16.90
C GLY A 82 16.87 -14.62 17.41
N GLN A 83 17.43 -15.20 18.49
CA GLN A 83 16.89 -16.41 19.09
C GLN A 83 16.00 -16.03 20.28
N PHE A 84 14.76 -16.50 20.25
CA PHE A 84 13.80 -16.33 21.33
C PHE A 84 13.76 -17.55 22.24
N ASP A 85 13.21 -17.40 23.45
CA ASP A 85 12.92 -18.52 24.33
C ASP A 85 11.75 -19.35 23.78
N GLU A 86 12.05 -20.57 23.35
CA GLU A 86 11.12 -21.48 22.67
C GLU A 86 9.99 -21.98 23.58
N ARG A 87 10.09 -21.79 24.90
CA ARG A 87 8.98 -22.06 25.83
C ARG A 87 7.82 -21.10 25.62
N TYR A 88 8.08 -19.91 25.08
CA TYR A 88 7.10 -18.85 24.88
C TYR A 88 6.82 -18.60 23.40
N VAL A 89 7.86 -18.59 22.56
CA VAL A 89 7.71 -18.30 21.13
C VAL A 89 7.53 -19.58 20.33
N LEU A 90 6.30 -19.82 19.88
CA LEU A 90 5.93 -21.03 19.14
C LEU A 90 6.39 -21.01 17.68
N SER A 91 6.46 -19.82 17.06
CA SER A 91 6.92 -19.66 15.68
C SER A 91 7.32 -18.22 15.39
N SER A 92 8.16 -18.02 14.37
CA SER A 92 8.59 -16.70 13.89
C SER A 92 8.42 -16.62 12.38
N ARG A 93 7.91 -15.48 11.88
CA ARG A 93 7.65 -15.27 10.45
C ARG A 93 7.85 -13.81 10.05
N VAL A 94 8.60 -13.58 8.96
CA VAL A 94 8.77 -12.27 8.32
C VAL A 94 8.00 -12.25 6.99
N ARG A 95 7.36 -11.13 6.67
CA ARG A 95 6.55 -10.96 5.44
C ARG A 95 6.75 -9.56 4.85
N THR A 96 6.72 -9.45 3.54
CA THR A 96 6.70 -8.19 2.80
C THR A 96 5.96 -8.39 1.48
N GLY A 97 5.60 -7.30 0.79
CA GLY A 97 4.98 -7.33 -0.52
C GLY A 97 5.85 -6.63 -1.56
N ARG A 98 5.72 -7.02 -2.83
CA ARG A 98 6.32 -6.34 -3.98
C ARG A 98 5.25 -6.21 -5.07
N SER A 99 5.31 -5.12 -5.81
CA SER A 99 4.48 -4.89 -6.99
C SER A 99 5.39 -4.82 -8.22
N ILE A 100 4.89 -5.27 -9.37
CA ILE A 100 5.61 -5.22 -10.64
C ILE A 100 5.23 -3.92 -11.34
N ARG A 101 6.22 -3.07 -11.63
CA ARG A 101 5.99 -1.78 -12.32
C ARG A 101 5.33 -2.00 -13.68
N GLY A 102 4.38 -1.12 -14.01
CA GLY A 102 3.67 -1.13 -15.28
C GLY A 102 2.45 -2.04 -15.33
N LEU A 103 2.12 -2.73 -14.22
CA LEU A 103 0.89 -3.51 -14.07
C LEU A 103 0.05 -2.89 -12.95
N SER A 104 -1.25 -2.68 -13.18
CA SER A 104 -2.15 -2.17 -12.15
C SER A 104 -2.17 -3.07 -10.90
N LEU A 105 -2.42 -2.44 -9.75
CA LEU A 105 -2.56 -3.12 -8.47
C LEU A 105 -3.88 -3.92 -8.42
N PRO A 106 -4.02 -4.86 -7.46
CA PRO A 106 -5.19 -5.74 -7.37
C PRO A 106 -6.57 -5.06 -7.46
N PRO A 107 -6.82 -3.85 -6.91
CA PRO A 107 -8.12 -3.18 -7.04
C PRO A 107 -8.52 -2.83 -8.48
N ALA A 108 -7.56 -2.56 -9.36
CA ALA A 108 -7.80 -2.05 -10.71
C ALA A 108 -7.42 -3.05 -11.82
N CYS A 109 -6.53 -4.01 -11.54
CA CYS A 109 -5.98 -4.89 -12.57
C CYS A 109 -7.04 -5.66 -13.36
N THR A 110 -6.88 -5.64 -14.67
CA THR A 110 -7.65 -6.50 -15.57
C THR A 110 -7.24 -7.97 -15.39
N ARG A 111 -8.05 -8.88 -15.95
CA ARG A 111 -7.69 -10.31 -16.00
C ARG A 111 -6.37 -10.56 -16.73
N ALA A 112 -6.05 -9.74 -17.75
CA ALA A 112 -4.81 -9.87 -18.52
C ALA A 112 -3.60 -9.44 -17.68
N GLU A 113 -3.65 -8.27 -17.05
CA GLU A 113 -2.55 -7.80 -16.19
C GLU A 113 -2.29 -8.74 -15.02
N ARG A 114 -3.35 -9.27 -14.39
CA ARG A 114 -3.20 -10.23 -13.29
C ARG A 114 -2.50 -11.52 -13.74
N ARG A 115 -2.82 -12.01 -14.94
CA ARG A 115 -2.15 -13.18 -15.53
C ARG A 115 -0.70 -12.86 -15.91
N GLU A 116 -0.41 -11.64 -16.31
CA GLU A 116 0.97 -11.20 -16.57
C GLU A 116 1.78 -11.14 -15.27
N VAL A 117 1.20 -10.64 -14.17
CA VAL A 117 1.84 -10.70 -12.84
C VAL A 117 2.15 -12.16 -12.46
N GLU A 118 1.18 -13.06 -12.63
CA GLU A 118 1.37 -14.49 -12.35
C GLU A 118 2.52 -15.07 -13.18
N LYS A 119 2.53 -14.82 -14.49
CA LYS A 119 3.58 -15.28 -15.39
C LYS A 119 4.97 -14.78 -14.97
N VAL A 120 5.13 -13.47 -14.78
CA VAL A 120 6.41 -12.86 -14.39
C VAL A 120 6.89 -13.34 -13.02
N ALA A 121 5.98 -13.66 -12.11
CA ALA A 121 6.34 -14.12 -10.76
C ALA A 121 6.70 -15.61 -10.69
N VAL A 122 6.21 -16.42 -11.63
CA VAL A 122 6.45 -17.87 -11.69
C VAL A 122 7.65 -18.23 -12.55
N ASP A 123 7.89 -17.48 -13.63
CA ASP A 123 9.06 -17.62 -14.51
C ASP A 123 10.38 -17.28 -13.79
#